data_AF-A0AA35SHQ5-F1
#
_entry.id   AF-A0AA35SHQ5-F1
#
_cell.length_a   1.000
_cell.length_b   1.000
_cell.length_c   1.000
_cell.angle_alpha   90.00
_cell.angle_beta   90.00
_cell.angle_gamma   90.00
#
_symmetry.space_group_name_H-M   'P 1'
#
loop_
_entity.id
_entity.type
_entity.pdbx_description
1 polymer ?
#
loop_
_entity_poly.entity_id
_entity_poly.type
_entity_poly.pdbx_seq_one_letter_code
_entity_poly.pdbx_strand_id
1 'polypeptide(L)'
;MLTMHTGINVPRSRFLPVKKTSDLLVVMSNLFQLRDGTLVQNPARLYPELPLVKLGEHFFMKRFHCTASVSLFDLQSFTYIQPGLNSLVCVVTQGTVIIIANHGDRIDIPSGAMLENKIVSGNLRILD
;
A
#
# COMPACT_ATOMS: atom_id res chain seq x y z
N MET A 1 15.38 -2.92 46.12
CA MET A 1 16.28 -2.63 44.99
C MET A 1 15.39 -2.32 43.79
N LEU A 2 15.15 -1.04 43.51
CA LEU A 2 14.28 -0.61 42.40
C LEU A 2 15.08 -0.65 41.09
N THR A 3 14.75 -1.59 40.20
CA THR A 3 15.27 -1.63 38.84
C THR A 3 14.70 -0.47 38.05
N MET A 4 15.50 0.57 37.81
CA MET A 4 15.13 1.67 36.93
C MET A 4 15.23 1.20 35.47
N HIS A 5 14.09 1.05 34.79
CA HIS A 5 14.07 0.79 33.36
C HIS A 5 14.41 2.07 32.60
N THR A 6 15.40 2.02 31.71
CA THR A 6 15.80 3.16 30.87
C THR A 6 15.27 2.95 29.45
N GLY A 7 14.52 3.93 28.93
CA GLY A 7 14.07 3.95 27.54
C GLY A 7 15.04 4.69 26.64
N ILE A 8 15.11 4.29 25.36
CA ILE A 8 15.90 4.98 24.33
C ILE A 8 14.95 5.42 23.21
N ASN A 9 15.06 6.68 22.79
CA ASN A 9 14.32 7.16 21.61
C ASN A 9 15.01 6.68 20.33
N VAL A 10 14.24 6.06 19.43
CA VAL A 10 14.76 5.48 18.20
C VAL A 10 13.96 6.01 17.00
N PRO A 11 14.58 6.12 15.81
CA PRO A 11 13.86 6.55 14.62
C PRO A 11 12.80 5.52 14.22
N ARG A 12 11.73 5.97 13.55
CA ARG A 12 10.63 5.12 13.07
C ARG A 12 11.10 3.96 12.18
N SER A 13 12.23 4.11 11.48
CA SER A 13 12.84 3.05 10.66
C SER A 13 13.16 1.77 11.45
N ARG A 14 13.33 1.86 12.77
CA ARG A 14 13.54 0.71 13.67
C ARG A 14 12.25 -0.04 14.01
N PHE A 15 11.09 0.48 13.65
CA PHE A 15 9.79 -0.06 14.03
C PHE A 15 8.82 -0.02 12.84
N LEU A 16 8.86 -1.09 12.05
CA LEU A 16 7.96 -1.33 10.90
C LEU A 16 7.06 -2.55 11.18
N PRO A 17 6.06 -2.44 12.06
CA PRO A 17 5.16 -3.55 12.35
C PRO A 17 4.27 -3.86 11.14
N VAL A 18 4.20 -5.13 10.75
CA VAL A 18 3.28 -5.62 9.70
C VAL A 18 2.12 -6.35 10.37
N LYS A 19 0.99 -5.66 10.54
CA LYS A 19 -0.20 -6.22 11.22
C LYS A 19 -1.40 -6.39 10.28
N LYS A 20 -1.49 -5.55 9.26
CA LYS A 20 -2.57 -5.53 8.28
C LYS A 20 -2.02 -5.78 6.88
N THR A 21 -2.90 -6.19 5.97
CA THR A 21 -2.55 -6.35 4.55
C THR A 21 -2.10 -5.04 3.91
N SER A 22 -2.55 -3.89 4.43
CA SER A 22 -2.04 -2.56 4.03
C SER A 22 -0.55 -2.41 4.33
N ASP A 23 -0.10 -2.88 5.49
CA ASP A 23 1.30 -2.82 5.90
C ASP A 23 2.15 -3.76 5.04
N LEU A 24 1.58 -4.92 4.70
CA LEU A 24 2.20 -5.88 3.79
C LEU A 24 2.38 -5.28 2.39
N LEU A 25 1.37 -4.58 1.85
CA LEU A 25 1.48 -3.89 0.56
C LEU A 25 2.58 -2.83 0.56
N VAL A 26 2.74 -2.09 1.65
CA VAL A 26 3.84 -1.12 1.82
C VAL A 26 5.19 -1.82 1.77
N VAL A 27 5.37 -2.94 2.48
CA VAL A 27 6.64 -3.69 2.52
C VAL A 27 6.97 -4.39 1.20
N MET A 28 5.96 -4.91 0.50
CA MET A 28 6.13 -5.63 -0.77
C MET A 28 6.27 -4.71 -1.99
N SER A 29 6.01 -3.41 -1.83
CA SER A 29 6.17 -2.41 -2.88
C SER A 29 7.63 -1.96 -3.08
N ASN A 30 7.86 -1.10 -4.08
CA ASN A 30 9.15 -0.46 -4.33
C ASN A 30 9.56 0.61 -3.29
N LEU A 31 8.76 0.83 -2.23
CA LEU A 31 9.10 1.77 -1.13
C LEU A 31 10.32 1.32 -0.34
N PHE A 32 10.55 0.01 -0.28
CA PHE A 32 11.68 -0.60 0.39
C PHE A 32 12.50 -1.45 -0.58
N GLN A 33 13.80 -1.50 -0.34
CA GLN A 33 14.73 -2.40 -0.99
C GLN A 33 15.20 -3.41 0.05
N LEU A 34 15.21 -4.69 -0.31
CA LEU A 34 15.84 -5.72 0.50
C LEU A 34 17.35 -5.67 0.26
N ARG A 35 18.12 -5.32 1.29
CA ARG A 35 19.59 -5.34 1.27
C ARG A 35 20.08 -6.17 2.45
N ASP A 36 20.80 -7.25 2.17
CA ASP A 36 21.39 -8.13 3.19
C ASP A 36 20.38 -8.59 4.26
N GLY A 37 19.17 -8.95 3.84
CA GLY A 37 18.10 -9.39 4.74
C GLY A 37 17.40 -8.26 5.51
N THR A 38 17.79 -7.00 5.31
CA THR A 38 17.18 -5.82 5.93
C THR A 38 16.40 -5.01 4.91
N LEU A 39 15.19 -4.55 5.29
CA LEU A 39 14.42 -3.62 4.49
C LEU A 39 14.94 -2.20 4.69
N VAL A 40 15.47 -1.61 3.63
CA VAL A 40 15.99 -0.23 3.61
C VAL A 40 15.04 0.61 2.76
N GLN A 41 14.63 1.78 3.27
CA GLN A 41 13.77 2.68 2.52
C GLN A 41 14.46 3.12 1.22
N ASN A 42 13.72 3.12 0.11
CA ASN A 42 14.26 3.43 -1.20
C ASN A 42 14.73 4.91 -1.24
N PRO A 43 16.02 5.17 -1.56
CA PRO A 43 16.57 6.53 -1.59
C PRO A 43 16.00 7.40 -2.71
N ALA A 44 15.37 6.80 -3.72
CA ALA A 44 14.71 7.53 -4.80
C ALA A 44 13.40 8.23 -4.37
N ARG A 45 12.94 8.03 -3.13
CA ARG A 45 11.75 8.73 -2.64
C ARG A 45 12.05 10.20 -2.37
N LEU A 46 11.19 11.08 -2.89
CA LEU A 46 11.25 12.52 -2.61
C LEU A 46 10.90 12.84 -1.15
N TYR A 47 10.06 12.02 -0.51
CA TYR A 47 9.59 12.22 0.86
C TYR A 47 10.02 11.07 1.79
N PRO A 48 10.61 11.37 2.98
CA PRO A 48 11.03 10.35 3.93
C PRO A 48 9.86 9.69 4.66
N GLU A 49 8.69 10.33 4.72
CA GLU A 49 7.51 9.80 5.43
C GLU A 49 6.85 8.65 4.68
N LEU A 50 6.42 7.62 5.40
CA LEU A 50 5.72 6.49 4.80
C LEU A 50 4.33 6.90 4.33
N PRO A 51 3.89 6.42 3.15
CA PRO A 51 2.55 6.70 2.67
C PRO A 51 1.48 6.11 3.59
N LEU A 52 0.34 6.80 3.66
CA LEU A 52 -0.84 6.27 4.32
C LEU A 52 -1.58 5.32 3.37
N VAL A 53 -1.42 4.01 3.57
CA VAL A 53 -2.14 2.98 2.82
C VAL A 53 -3.31 2.46 3.67
N LYS A 54 -4.53 2.61 3.15
CA LYS A 54 -5.77 2.08 3.75
C LYS A 54 -6.46 1.15 2.77
N LEU A 55 -6.53 -0.12 3.11
CA LEU A 55 -7.31 -1.10 2.36
C LEU A 55 -8.61 -1.38 3.12
N GLY A 56 -9.72 -1.54 2.40
CA GLY A 56 -11.00 -1.96 2.97
C GLY A 56 -10.94 -3.37 3.55
N GLU A 57 -11.91 -3.70 4.41
CA GLU A 57 -11.94 -4.97 5.18
C GLU A 57 -11.95 -6.24 4.31
N HIS A 58 -12.38 -6.12 3.05
CA HIS A 58 -12.42 -7.23 2.10
C HIS A 58 -11.03 -7.70 1.61
N PHE A 59 -9.94 -6.98 1.92
CA PHE A 59 -8.57 -7.34 1.54
C PHE A 59 -7.87 -8.30 2.53
N PHE A 60 -8.61 -9.29 3.05
CA PHE A 60 -8.05 -10.26 3.99
C PHE A 60 -7.27 -11.39 3.28
N MET A 61 -5.95 -11.27 3.30
CA MET A 61 -4.81 -12.21 3.10
C MET A 61 -4.91 -13.53 2.31
N LYS A 62 -6.07 -14.14 2.02
CA LYS A 62 -6.11 -15.45 1.36
C LYS A 62 -5.70 -15.45 -0.12
N ARG A 63 -5.56 -14.29 -0.77
CA ARG A 63 -5.29 -14.15 -2.21
C ARG A 63 -4.49 -12.89 -2.57
N PHE A 64 -3.62 -12.43 -1.68
CA PHE A 64 -2.69 -11.34 -2.03
C PHE A 64 -1.53 -11.89 -2.89
N HIS A 65 -1.85 -12.40 -4.07
CA HIS A 65 -0.88 -12.66 -5.13
C HIS A 65 -0.62 -11.34 -5.86
N CYS A 66 0.04 -10.40 -5.18
CA CYS A 66 0.68 -9.31 -5.88
C CYS A 66 1.96 -9.87 -6.51
N THR A 67 1.85 -10.35 -7.74
CA THR A 67 3.00 -10.54 -8.65
C THR A 67 3.48 -9.21 -9.25
N ALA A 68 2.93 -8.10 -8.77
CA ALA A 68 2.99 -6.81 -9.40
C ALA A 68 3.69 -5.81 -8.50
N SER A 69 4.84 -5.33 -8.97
CA SER A 69 5.55 -4.17 -8.44
C SER A 69 4.64 -2.94 -8.45
N VAL A 70 3.86 -2.73 -7.39
CA VAL A 70 3.14 -1.46 -7.20
C VAL A 70 4.21 -0.41 -7.01
N SER A 71 4.39 0.40 -8.04
CA SER A 71 5.33 1.50 -8.01
C SER A 71 4.68 2.66 -7.27
N LEU A 72 4.92 2.72 -5.95
CA LEU A 72 4.44 3.76 -5.03
C LEU A 72 5.41 4.94 -4.94
N PHE A 73 6.12 5.25 -6.05
CA PHE A 73 6.97 6.44 -6.06
C PHE A 73 6.12 7.67 -5.80
N ASP A 74 6.52 8.46 -4.81
CA ASP A 74 5.86 9.71 -4.41
C ASP A 74 4.40 9.58 -3.97
N LEU A 75 3.95 8.37 -3.64
CA LEU A 75 2.62 8.19 -3.07
C LEU A 75 2.59 8.81 -1.66
N GLN A 76 1.55 9.62 -1.42
CA GLN A 76 1.23 10.22 -0.12
C GLN A 76 0.14 9.43 0.58
N SER A 77 -0.92 9.08 -0.15
CA SER A 77 -1.99 8.24 0.39
C SER A 77 -2.64 7.38 -0.69
N PHE A 78 -2.92 6.13 -0.33
CA PHE A 78 -3.65 5.17 -1.15
C PHE A 78 -4.79 4.61 -0.33
N THR A 79 -6.02 4.86 -0.76
CA THR A 79 -7.20 4.25 -0.14
C THR A 79 -7.92 3.41 -1.18
N TYR A 80 -8.08 2.12 -0.91
CA TYR A 80 -8.79 1.20 -1.79
C TYR A 80 -9.89 0.49 -1.03
N ILE A 81 -11.13 0.77 -1.39
CA ILE A 81 -12.31 0.21 -0.76
C ILE A 81 -13.14 -0.45 -1.85
N GLN A 82 -13.11 -1.79 -1.92
CA GLN A 82 -13.97 -2.57 -2.82
C GLN A 82 -14.50 -3.82 -2.14
N PRO A 83 -15.78 -4.15 -2.31
CA PRO A 83 -16.33 -5.47 -2.02
C PRO A 83 -16.15 -6.42 -3.23
N GLY A 84 -15.39 -7.51 -3.09
CA GLY A 84 -15.30 -8.57 -4.12
C GLY A 84 -13.87 -8.98 -4.56
N LEU A 85 -13.81 -9.96 -5.48
CA LEU A 85 -12.68 -10.86 -5.76
C LEU A 85 -11.32 -10.19 -6.11
N ASN A 86 -10.51 -9.97 -5.08
CA ASN A 86 -9.11 -10.39 -4.86
C ASN A 86 -8.09 -10.49 -6.02
N SER A 87 -8.04 -9.55 -6.97
CA SER A 87 -6.89 -9.43 -7.87
C SER A 87 -6.42 -7.97 -7.92
N LEU A 88 -5.32 -7.67 -7.23
CA LEU A 88 -4.63 -6.40 -7.40
C LEU A 88 -3.77 -6.51 -8.65
N VAL A 89 -4.26 -5.92 -9.73
CA VAL A 89 -3.56 -5.81 -11.01
C VAL A 89 -2.41 -4.79 -10.87
N CYS A 90 -1.35 -4.90 -11.68
CA CYS A 90 -0.26 -3.92 -11.76
C CYS A 90 -0.81 -2.51 -12.02
N VAL A 91 -0.75 -1.63 -11.01
CA VAL A 91 -1.11 -0.21 -11.14
C VAL A 91 0.07 0.62 -10.64
N VAL A 92 0.41 1.67 -11.38
CA VAL A 92 1.38 2.68 -10.95
C VAL A 92 0.60 3.82 -10.32
N THR A 93 0.87 4.11 -9.05
CA THR A 93 0.18 5.17 -8.32
C THR A 93 1.16 6.19 -7.80
N GLN A 94 0.86 7.47 -8.06
CA GLN A 94 1.70 8.61 -7.66
C GLN A 94 0.86 9.66 -6.93
N GLY A 95 1.43 10.32 -5.92
CA GLY A 95 0.73 11.33 -5.13
C GLY A 95 -0.43 10.77 -4.31
N THR A 96 -1.60 11.41 -4.36
CA THR A 96 -2.79 10.97 -3.61
C THR A 96 -3.78 10.26 -4.53
N VAL A 97 -3.99 8.96 -4.30
CA VAL A 97 -4.94 8.15 -5.08
C VAL A 97 -5.99 7.54 -4.15
N ILE A 98 -7.27 7.83 -4.42
CA ILE A 98 -8.40 7.34 -3.63
C ILE A 98 -9.34 6.60 -4.57
N ILE A 99 -9.54 5.31 -4.32
CA ILE A 99 -10.45 4.45 -5.09
C ILE A 99 -11.60 4.02 -4.17
N ILE A 100 -12.81 4.43 -4.53
CA ILE A 100 -14.02 4.22 -3.75
C ILE A 100 -15.06 3.48 -4.60
N ALA A 101 -15.26 2.19 -4.33
CA ALA A 101 -16.40 1.44 -4.81
C ALA A 101 -17.43 1.31 -3.68
N ASN A 102 -18.65 1.79 -3.92
CA ASN A 102 -19.73 1.67 -2.94
C ASN A 102 -20.20 0.21 -2.81
N HIS A 103 -21.06 -0.05 -1.82
CA HIS A 103 -21.62 -1.38 -1.61
C HIS A 103 -22.40 -1.86 -2.85
N GLY A 104 -21.95 -2.96 -3.46
CA GLY A 104 -22.54 -3.52 -4.69
C GLY A 104 -21.89 -3.00 -5.98
N ASP A 105 -21.05 -1.96 -5.89
CA ASP A 105 -20.26 -1.49 -7.00
C ASP A 105 -18.94 -2.24 -7.12
N ARG A 106 -18.43 -2.33 -8.34
CA ARG A 106 -17.15 -2.93 -8.67
C ARG A 106 -16.40 -1.97 -9.59
N ILE A 107 -15.11 -1.78 -9.33
CA ILE A 107 -14.22 -0.97 -10.16
C ILE A 107 -13.04 -1.85 -10.56
N ASP A 108 -13.04 -2.32 -11.80
CA ASP A 108 -11.92 -3.03 -12.38
C ASP A 108 -10.93 -2.03 -12.96
N ILE A 109 -9.73 -1.97 -12.38
CA ILE A 109 -8.64 -1.13 -12.89
C ILE A 109 -7.84 -1.95 -13.91
N PRO A 110 -7.67 -1.46 -15.15
CA PRO A 110 -6.93 -2.19 -16.17
C PRO A 110 -5.45 -2.32 -15.79
N SER A 111 -4.80 -3.37 -16.28
CA SER A 111 -3.38 -3.59 -16.06
C SER A 111 -2.54 -2.49 -16.70
N GLY A 112 -1.56 -1.98 -15.96
CA GLY A 112 -0.70 -0.88 -16.39
C GLY A 112 -1.33 0.52 -16.24
N ALA A 113 -2.50 0.64 -15.59
CA ALA A 113 -3.08 1.94 -15.31
C ALA A 113 -2.11 2.81 -14.48
N MET A 114 -1.99 4.07 -14.89
CA MET A 114 -1.26 5.11 -14.16
C MET A 114 -2.25 6.07 -13.52
N LEU A 115 -2.25 6.11 -12.19
CA LEU A 115 -3.12 7.01 -11.42
C LEU A 115 -2.26 7.99 -10.63
N GLU A 116 -2.37 9.28 -10.96
CA GLU A 116 -1.65 10.34 -10.28
C GLU A 116 -2.62 11.42 -9.79
N ASN A 117 -2.65 11.65 -8.48
CA ASN A 117 -3.50 12.68 -7.86
C ASN A 117 -4.98 12.57 -8.28
N LYS A 118 -5.52 11.34 -8.29
CA LYS A 118 -6.88 11.03 -8.77
C LYS A 118 -7.76 10.44 -7.68
N ILE A 119 -9.03 10.79 -7.75
CA ILE A 119 -10.11 10.12 -7.03
C ILE A 119 -10.91 9.34 -8.07
N VAL A 120 -10.98 8.02 -7.93
CA VAL A 120 -11.74 7.11 -8.80
C VAL A 120 -12.93 6.59 -8.01
N SER A 121 -14.13 6.84 -8.50
CA SER A 121 -15.36 6.34 -7.90
C SER A 121 -16.39 6.00 -8.97
N GLY A 122 -17.24 5.03 -8.69
CA GLY A 122 -18.31 4.58 -9.58
C GLY A 122 -18.35 3.06 -9.73
N ASN A 123 -18.87 2.61 -10.87
CA ASN A 123 -18.97 1.21 -11.24
C ASN A 123 -18.33 1.02 -12.62
N LEU A 124 -17.21 0.31 -12.67
CA LEU A 124 -16.48 0.00 -13.88
C LEU A 124 -16.24 -1.50 -13.92
N ARG A 125 -16.78 -2.17 -14.94
CA ARG A 125 -16.55 -3.58 -15.20
C ARG A 125 -15.88 -3.74 -16.55
N ILE A 126 -14.72 -4.40 -16.54
CA ILE A 126 -14.01 -4.76 -17.77
C ILE A 126 -14.37 -6.23 -18.05
N LEU A 127 -14.97 -6.48 -19.20
CA LEU A 127 -15.31 -7.82 -19.69
C LEU A 127 -14.31 -8.18 -20.80
N ASP A 128 -13.91 -9.45 -20.87
CA ASP A 128 -13.05 -9.99 -21.94
C ASP A 128 -13.78 -10.05 -23.29
#